data_AF-A0A4Q5QTF7-F1
#
_entry.id   AF-A0A4Q5QTF7-F1
#
_cell.length_a   1.000
_cell.length_b   1.000
_cell.length_c   1.000
_cell.angle_alpha   90.00
_cell.angle_beta   90.00
_cell.angle_gamma   90.00
#
_symmetry.space_group_name_H-M   'P 1'
#
loop_
_entity.id
_entity.type
_entity.pdbx_description
1 polymer ?
#
loop_
_entity_poly.entity_id
_entity_poly.type
_entity_poly.pdbx_seq_one_letter_code
_entity_poly.pdbx_strand_id
1 'polypeptide(L)'
;SGTVESIFSGDKNAEVEAVIKTGSVRIIITQKRKPYHKEEDFTRLGLQPRKADIVVVKIGYLEPELYAMKNGWMLALTPGGVDQKLDRLQYKRIKRPMFPVDKNMKDPDLTAKLVPLSD
;
A
#
# COMPACT_ATOMS: atom_id res chain seq x y z
N SER A 1 8.55 -4.77 23.99
CA SER A 1 7.28 -4.85 24.74
C SER A 1 6.35 -3.75 24.23
N GLY A 2 5.03 -3.89 24.43
CA GLY A 2 4.05 -2.88 24.03
C GLY A 2 2.76 -3.03 24.85
N THR A 3 1.93 -1.99 24.83
CA THR A 3 0.64 -1.94 25.56
C THR A 3 -0.50 -2.01 24.55
N VAL A 4 -1.47 -2.90 24.79
CA VAL A 4 -2.73 -2.89 24.02
C VAL A 4 -3.53 -1.67 24.46
N GLU A 5 -3.77 -0.72 23.55
CA GLU A 5 -4.59 0.47 23.83
C GLU A 5 -6.07 0.28 23.45
N SER A 6 -6.36 -0.53 22.43
CA SER A 6 -7.73 -0.86 22.02
C SER A 6 -7.79 -2.20 21.29
N ILE A 7 -8.96 -2.84 21.35
CA ILE A 7 -9.32 -4.02 20.55
C ILE A 7 -10.72 -3.75 19.98
N PHE A 8 -10.89 -3.98 18.69
CA PHE A 8 -12.17 -3.91 18.00
C PHE A 8 -12.46 -5.24 17.32
N SER A 9 -13.66 -5.79 17.58
CA SER A 9 -14.15 -7.01 16.96
C SER A 9 -15.41 -6.69 16.15
N GLY A 10 -15.52 -7.25 14.95
CA GLY A 10 -16.66 -7.06 14.06
C GLY A 10 -16.36 -6.24 12.80
N ASP A 11 -15.08 -6.03 12.46
CA ASP A 11 -14.74 -5.47 11.16
C ASP A 11 -15.03 -6.46 10.03
N LYS A 12 -15.66 -6.00 8.96
CA LYS A 12 -16.07 -6.85 7.83
C LYS A 12 -14.91 -7.48 7.07
N ASN A 13 -13.73 -6.86 7.09
CA ASN A 13 -12.55 -7.29 6.33
C ASN A 13 -11.48 -7.89 7.25
N ALA A 14 -11.20 -7.25 8.39
CA ALA A 14 -10.15 -7.61 9.32
C ALA A 14 -10.60 -8.61 10.39
N GLU A 15 -11.91 -8.76 10.62
CA GLU A 15 -12.54 -9.47 11.75
C GLU A 15 -12.23 -8.85 13.12
N VAL A 16 -10.96 -8.89 13.52
CA VAL A 16 -10.45 -8.33 14.77
C VAL A 16 -9.25 -7.44 14.48
N GLU A 17 -9.22 -6.30 15.14
CA GLU A 17 -8.15 -5.32 15.10
C GLU A 17 -7.70 -4.95 16.51
N ALA A 18 -6.40 -4.76 16.70
CA ALA A 18 -5.84 -4.30 17.95
C ALA A 18 -4.85 -3.16 17.73
N VAL A 19 -4.89 -2.14 18.58
CA VAL A 19 -3.87 -1.09 18.63
C VAL A 19 -2.86 -1.46 19.70
N ILE A 20 -1.60 -1.58 19.28
CA ILE A 20 -0.46 -1.76 20.18
C ILE A 20 0.37 -0.47 20.19
N LYS A 21 0.56 0.09 21.38
CA LYS A 21 1.50 1.19 21.59
C LYS A 21 2.86 0.67 22.03
N THR A 22 3.91 1.18 21.38
CA THR A 22 5.30 0.98 21.79
C THR A 22 6.07 2.29 21.60
N GLY A 23 6.67 2.80 22.68
CA GLY A 23 7.22 4.16 22.68
C GLY A 23 6.18 5.20 22.25
N SER A 24 6.51 6.00 21.23
CA SER A 24 5.62 6.99 20.60
C SER A 24 4.78 6.43 19.45
N VAL A 25 4.97 5.17 19.07
CA VAL A 25 4.32 4.57 17.89
C VAL A 25 3.07 3.80 18.30
N ARG A 26 2.00 3.95 17.53
CA ARG A 26 0.78 3.14 17.60
C ARG A 26 0.68 2.31 16.33
N ILE A 27 0.55 1.00 16.51
CA ILE A 27 0.52 0.02 15.42
C ILE A 27 -0.84 -0.65 15.45
N ILE A 28 -1.54 -0.63 14.32
CA ILE A 28 -2.77 -1.39 14.16
C ILE A 28 -2.41 -2.78 13.63
N ILE A 29 -2.81 -3.82 14.33
CA ILE A 29 -2.64 -5.21 13.94
C ILE A 29 -4.01 -5.77 13.59
N THR A 30 -4.11 -6.40 12.43
CA THR A 30 -5.36 -6.96 11.90
C THR A 30 -5.27 -8.48 11.83
N GLN A 31 -6.34 -9.19 12.21
CA GLN A 31 -6.39 -10.66 12.06
C GLN A 31 -6.42 -11.07 10.58
N LYS A 32 -7.17 -10.37 9.74
CA LYS A 32 -7.20 -10.56 8.28
C LYS A 32 -6.73 -9.33 7.53
N ARG A 33 -6.27 -9.52 6.29
CA ARG A 33 -5.82 -8.43 5.41
C ARG A 33 -6.96 -7.44 5.20
N LYS A 34 -6.74 -6.19 5.62
CA LYS A 34 -7.66 -5.07 5.42
C LYS A 34 -6.93 -3.85 4.83
N PRO A 35 -7.54 -3.13 3.86
CA PRO A 35 -7.09 -1.79 3.48
C PRO A 35 -7.52 -0.72 4.51
N TYR A 36 -6.67 0.29 4.73
CA TYR A 36 -6.98 1.48 5.53
C TYR A 36 -7.08 2.69 4.60
N HIS A 37 -8.29 3.00 4.15
CA HIS A 37 -8.54 4.05 3.16
C HIS A 37 -9.28 5.25 3.74
N LYS A 38 -10.00 5.05 4.85
CA LYS A 38 -10.91 6.04 5.43
C LYS A 38 -10.43 6.52 6.78
N GLU A 39 -10.80 7.73 7.15
CA GLU A 39 -10.49 8.28 8.48
C GLU A 39 -11.12 7.43 9.60
N GLU A 40 -12.33 6.90 9.35
CA GLU A 40 -13.04 6.01 10.28
C GLU A 40 -12.27 4.74 10.62
N ASP A 41 -11.43 4.23 9.69
CA ASP A 41 -10.64 3.03 9.95
C ASP A 41 -9.70 3.21 11.16
N PHE A 42 -9.30 4.45 11.44
CA PHE A 42 -8.47 4.83 12.59
C PHE A 42 -9.30 5.27 13.80
N THR A 43 -10.31 6.13 13.60
CA THR A 43 -11.01 6.78 14.73
C THR A 43 -11.82 5.82 15.57
N ARG A 44 -12.42 4.79 14.96
CA ARG A 44 -13.12 3.73 15.70
C ARG A 44 -12.21 2.90 16.61
N LEU A 45 -10.91 2.89 16.35
CA LEU A 45 -9.89 2.26 17.18
C LEU A 45 -9.38 3.19 18.30
N GLY A 46 -9.99 4.38 18.46
CA GLY A 46 -9.61 5.39 19.43
C GLY A 46 -8.44 6.28 18.99
N LEU A 47 -8.01 6.17 17.73
CA LEU A 47 -6.89 6.96 17.20
C LEU A 47 -7.36 8.32 16.67
N GLN A 48 -6.47 9.30 16.69
CA GLN A 48 -6.72 10.65 16.16
C GLN A 48 -5.73 10.93 15.03
N PRO A 49 -5.96 10.42 13.80
CA PRO A 49 -4.97 10.45 12.73
C PRO A 49 -4.55 11.88 12.35
N ARG A 50 -5.46 12.86 12.44
CA ARG A 50 -5.18 14.28 12.17
C ARG A 50 -4.28 14.97 13.21
N LYS A 51 -4.10 14.36 14.40
CA LYS A 51 -3.20 14.88 15.45
C LYS A 51 -1.88 14.13 15.53
N ALA A 52 -1.72 13.06 14.75
CA ALA A 52 -0.45 12.35 14.67
C ALA A 52 0.53 13.16 13.82
N ASP A 53 1.80 13.18 14.22
CA ASP A 53 2.86 13.82 13.42
C ASP A 53 3.01 13.14 12.05
N ILE A 54 2.83 11.80 12.02
CA ILE A 54 2.91 10.98 10.81
C ILE A 54 1.85 9.86 10.88
N VAL A 55 1.12 9.68 9.79
CA VAL A 55 0.27 8.49 9.55
C VAL A 55 0.88 7.70 8.41
N VAL A 56 1.15 6.41 8.66
CA VAL A 56 1.69 5.49 7.65
C VAL A 56 0.61 4.51 7.22
N VAL A 57 0.33 4.47 5.93
CA VAL A 57 -0.59 3.49 5.31
C VAL A 57 0.12 2.74 4.19
N LYS A 58 -0.31 1.51 3.93
CA LYS A 58 0.14 0.75 2.75
C LYS A 58 -0.87 0.88 1.63
N ILE A 59 -0.56 1.74 0.66
CA ILE A 59 -1.44 1.99 -0.48
C ILE A 59 -0.67 2.27 -1.77
N GLY A 60 -1.25 1.88 -2.91
CA GLY A 60 -0.67 2.07 -4.25
C GLY A 60 -1.00 3.40 -4.91
N TYR A 61 -2.04 4.09 -4.44
CA TYR A 61 -2.48 5.41 -4.90
C TYR A 61 -2.99 6.21 -3.69
N LEU A 62 -3.11 7.52 -3.80
CA LEU A 62 -3.50 8.34 -2.65
C LEU A 62 -5.03 8.43 -2.57
N GLU A 63 -5.62 7.82 -1.54
CA GLU A 63 -7.07 7.78 -1.33
C GLU A 63 -7.63 9.17 -0.94
N PRO A 64 -8.85 9.54 -1.38
CA PRO A 64 -9.38 10.89 -1.19
C PRO A 64 -9.42 11.38 0.26
N GLU A 65 -9.89 10.54 1.19
CA GLU A 65 -9.96 10.93 2.61
C GLU A 65 -8.57 11.10 3.22
N LEU A 66 -7.64 10.19 2.92
CA LEU A 66 -6.25 10.31 3.35
C LEU A 66 -5.58 11.56 2.73
N TYR A 67 -5.92 11.88 1.47
CA TYR A 67 -5.50 13.10 0.81
C TYR A 67 -6.07 14.34 1.49
N ALA A 68 -7.29 14.30 1.99
CA ALA A 68 -7.89 15.41 2.71
C ALA A 68 -7.34 15.55 4.16
N MET A 69 -6.83 14.49 4.75
CA MET A 69 -6.21 14.53 6.10
C MET A 69 -4.79 15.10 6.12
N LYS A 70 -4.04 14.98 5.02
CA LYS A 70 -2.61 15.34 5.01
C LYS A 70 -2.34 16.85 5.06
N ASN A 71 -1.34 17.23 5.84
CA ASN A 71 -0.63 18.52 5.67
C ASN A 71 0.47 18.46 4.59
N GLY A 72 0.96 17.25 4.32
CA GLY A 72 1.93 16.91 3.28
C GLY A 72 1.95 15.39 3.10
N TRP A 73 2.48 14.89 2.00
CA TRP A 73 2.54 13.45 1.76
C TRP A 73 3.84 13.05 1.07
N MET A 74 4.25 11.82 1.31
CA MET A 74 5.39 11.19 0.66
C MET A 74 5.05 9.72 0.39
N LEU A 75 5.43 9.23 -0.79
CA LEU A 75 5.39 7.80 -1.09
C LEU A 75 6.74 7.17 -0.72
N ALA A 76 6.75 6.34 0.32
CA ALA A 76 7.92 5.57 0.68
C ALA A 76 8.02 4.29 -0.17
N LEU A 77 9.05 4.20 -1.01
CA LEU A 77 9.35 3.00 -1.81
C LEU A 77 10.05 1.94 -0.94
N THR A 78 9.29 1.35 -0.01
CA THR A 78 9.79 0.31 0.89
C THR A 78 9.86 -1.06 0.21
N PRO A 79 10.87 -1.90 0.52
CA PRO A 79 10.93 -3.26 0.02
C PRO A 79 9.69 -4.08 0.41
N GLY A 80 9.30 -5.03 -0.44
CA GLY A 80 8.20 -5.95 -0.15
C GLY A 80 7.59 -6.58 -1.40
N GLY A 81 6.45 -7.25 -1.25
CA GLY A 81 5.77 -7.95 -2.35
C GLY A 81 5.25 -7.07 -3.49
N VAL A 82 5.35 -5.75 -3.36
CA VAL A 82 5.00 -4.74 -4.38
C VAL A 82 6.13 -3.71 -4.55
N ASP A 83 7.38 -4.18 -4.50
CA ASP A 83 8.57 -3.32 -4.67
C ASP A 83 8.57 -2.69 -6.07
N GLN A 84 8.66 -1.36 -6.13
CA GLN A 84 8.72 -0.61 -7.38
C GLN A 84 10.11 -0.60 -8.01
N LYS A 85 11.12 -1.05 -7.26
CA LYS A 85 12.46 -1.25 -7.78
C LYS A 85 12.56 -2.63 -8.44
N LEU A 86 12.02 -2.72 -9.65
CA LEU A 86 11.80 -3.97 -10.40
C LEU A 86 13.07 -4.81 -10.57
N ASP A 87 14.25 -4.19 -10.71
CA ASP A 87 15.54 -4.88 -10.83
C ASP A 87 15.92 -5.69 -9.58
N ARG A 88 15.33 -5.41 -8.41
CA ARG A 88 15.52 -6.23 -7.20
C ARG A 88 14.74 -7.54 -7.22
N LEU A 89 13.71 -7.64 -8.06
CA LEU A 89 12.82 -8.80 -8.10
C LEU A 89 13.42 -9.92 -8.96
N GLN A 90 13.45 -11.14 -8.42
CA GLN A 90 13.96 -12.32 -9.13
C GLN A 90 12.87 -12.93 -10.03
N TYR A 91 12.66 -12.35 -11.21
CA TYR A 91 11.69 -12.87 -12.18
C TYR A 91 12.14 -14.20 -12.80
N LYS A 92 11.33 -15.26 -12.64
CA LYS A 92 11.60 -16.60 -13.20
C LYS A 92 10.77 -16.96 -14.44
N ARG A 93 9.60 -16.35 -14.63
CA ARG A 93 8.58 -16.76 -15.64
C ARG A 93 8.11 -15.60 -16.52
N ILE A 94 9.02 -14.69 -16.85
CA ILE A 94 8.76 -13.57 -17.75
C ILE A 94 9.20 -13.91 -19.18
N LYS A 95 8.54 -13.34 -20.19
CA LYS A 95 9.04 -13.41 -21.56
C LYS A 95 10.29 -12.52 -21.65
N ARG A 96 11.38 -13.08 -22.15
CA ARG A 96 12.63 -12.35 -22.38
C ARG A 96 12.91 -12.26 -23.89
N PRO A 97 13.57 -11.18 -24.36
CA PRO A 97 14.07 -10.06 -23.55
C PRO A 97 12.96 -9.09 -23.09
N MET A 98 13.10 -8.50 -21.90
CA MET A 98 12.16 -7.50 -21.37
C MET A 98 12.89 -6.38 -20.60
N PHE A 99 12.65 -5.13 -21.00
CA PHE A 99 13.07 -3.95 -20.25
C PHE A 99 12.21 -3.79 -18.98
N PRO A 100 12.77 -3.44 -17.81
CA PRO A 100 14.16 -3.05 -17.53
C PRO A 100 15.09 -4.20 -17.13
N VAL A 101 14.63 -5.46 -17.18
CA VAL A 101 15.38 -6.64 -16.73
C VAL A 101 16.54 -6.96 -17.68
N ASP A 102 16.29 -6.92 -18.99
CA ASP A 102 17.26 -7.17 -20.06
C ASP A 102 17.61 -5.84 -20.75
N LYS A 103 18.45 -5.01 -20.12
CA LYS A 103 18.75 -3.62 -20.56
C LYS A 103 19.36 -3.49 -21.96
N ASN A 104 19.97 -4.56 -22.46
CA ASN A 104 20.63 -4.58 -23.77
C ASN A 104 19.73 -5.17 -24.88
N MET A 105 18.42 -5.25 -24.65
CA MET A 105 17.49 -5.74 -25.67
C MET A 105 17.38 -4.76 -26.85
N LYS A 106 17.03 -5.27 -28.02
CA LYS A 106 16.69 -4.42 -29.18
C LYS A 106 15.40 -3.65 -28.90
N ASP A 107 15.27 -2.49 -29.51
CA ASP A 107 14.02 -1.72 -29.45
C ASP A 107 12.85 -2.56 -29.98
N PRO A 108 11.73 -2.64 -29.25
CA PRO A 108 10.54 -3.32 -29.75
C PRO A 108 9.95 -2.53 -30.92
N ASP A 109 9.22 -3.22 -31.80
CA ASP A 109 8.39 -2.56 -32.80
C ASP A 109 7.21 -1.86 -32.11
N LEU A 110 7.33 -0.54 -31.98
CA LEU A 110 6.32 0.34 -31.39
C LEU A 110 5.37 0.95 -32.45
N THR A 111 5.40 0.48 -33.69
CA THR A 111 4.49 0.97 -34.73
C THR A 111 3.03 0.73 -34.35
N ALA A 112 2.18 1.71 -34.62
CA ALA A 112 0.76 1.63 -34.33
C ALA A 112 0.12 0.53 -35.19
N LYS A 113 -0.65 -0.36 -34.54
CA LYS A 113 -1.46 -1.37 -35.23
C LYS A 113 -2.92 -0.97 -35.13
N LEU A 114 -3.56 -0.76 -36.28
CA LEU A 114 -4.99 -0.55 -36.34
C LEU A 114 -5.68 -1.90 -36.08
N VAL A 115 -6.47 -1.96 -35.01
CA VAL A 115 -7.32 -3.12 -34.73
C VAL A 115 -8.64 -2.90 -35.46
N PRO A 116 -9.10 -3.84 -36.30
CA PRO A 116 -10.39 -3.70 -36.99
C PRO A 116 -11.53 -3.62 -35.99
N LEU A 117 -12.64 -3.00 -36.39
CA LEU A 117 -13.89 -3.05 -35.63
C LEU A 117 -14.30 -4.52 -35.48
N SER A 118 -14.76 -4.90 -34.29
CA SER A 118 -15.40 -6.21 -34.10
C SER A 118 -16.71 -6.22 -34.86
N ASP A 119 -17.00 -7.34 -35.54
CA ASP A 119 -18.34 -7.68 -36.04
C ASP A 119 -19.36 -7.76 -34.88
#